data_AF-A0A6L3ZJH6-F1
#
_entry.id   AF-A0A6L3ZJH6-F1
#
_cell.length_a   1.000
_cell.length_b   1.000
_cell.length_c   1.000
_cell.angle_alpha   90.00
_cell.angle_beta   90.00
_cell.angle_gamma   90.00
#
_symmetry.space_group_name_H-M   'P 1'
#
loop_
_entity.id
_entity.type
_entity.pdbx_description
1 polymer ?
#
loop_
_entity_poly.entity_id
_entity_poly.type
_entity_poly.pdbx_seq_one_letter_code
_entity_poly.pdbx_strand_id
1 'polypeptide(L)'
;MNRPSPQRRPGPMPPRRSNKKTNIEFILGLTLGLLTPVFAIAILLEYYPRVNPNEPLDHFTQVFLYSRVIIFAVVLNAAVFFAGLRFNREGLSRGILIACIICVLAVAYLKFFYE
;
A
#
# COMPACT_ATOMS: atom_id res chain seq x y z
N MET A 1 25.39 -56.38 9.68
CA MET A 1 23.93 -56.37 9.95
C MET A 1 23.45 -54.91 9.98
N ASN A 2 23.05 -54.35 8.85
CA ASN A 2 22.55 -52.96 8.78
C ASN A 2 21.07 -52.95 9.17
N ARG A 3 20.71 -52.29 10.28
CA ARG A 3 19.29 -52.09 10.64
C ARG A 3 18.73 -50.92 9.83
N PRO A 4 17.57 -51.09 9.14
CA PRO A 4 16.95 -49.98 8.44
C PRO A 4 16.50 -48.90 9.43
N SER A 5 16.67 -47.64 9.04
CA SER A 5 16.28 -46.48 9.84
C SER A 5 14.75 -46.37 9.97
N PRO A 6 14.24 -45.93 11.13
CA PRO A 6 12.80 -45.79 11.34
C PRO A 6 12.21 -44.72 10.41
N GLN A 7 11.22 -45.11 9.63
CA GLN A 7 10.49 -44.22 8.72
C GLN A 7 9.67 -43.22 9.56
N ARG A 8 10.11 -41.95 9.59
CA ARG A 8 9.37 -40.88 10.28
C ARG A 8 8.00 -40.74 9.61
N ARG A 9 6.92 -41.02 10.35
CA ARG A 9 5.56 -40.76 9.89
C ARG A 9 5.43 -39.26 9.59
N PRO A 10 4.83 -38.86 8.46
CA PRO A 10 4.55 -37.46 8.21
C PRO A 10 3.65 -36.93 9.34
N GLY A 11 4.06 -35.82 9.95
CA GLY A 11 3.29 -35.16 10.99
C GLY A 11 1.95 -34.63 10.45
N PRO A 12 1.00 -34.27 11.33
CA PRO A 12 -0.28 -33.71 10.92
C PRO A 12 -0.07 -32.47 10.03
N MET A 13 -0.76 -32.46 8.89
CA MET A 13 -0.68 -31.38 7.92
C MET A 13 -1.23 -30.09 8.56
N PRO A 14 -0.53 -28.95 8.48
CA PRO A 14 -1.03 -27.70 9.06
C PRO A 14 -2.38 -27.32 8.43
N PRO A 15 -3.29 -26.73 9.19
CA PRO A 15 -4.62 -26.37 8.70
C PRO A 15 -4.51 -25.42 7.50
N ARG A 16 -5.14 -25.80 6.38
CA ARG A 16 -5.18 -25.00 5.15
C ARG A 16 -5.96 -23.71 5.44
N ARG A 17 -5.26 -22.57 5.56
CA ARG A 17 -5.89 -21.24 5.71
C ARG A 17 -6.97 -21.06 4.63
N SER A 18 -8.19 -20.74 5.06
CA SER A 18 -9.36 -20.57 4.19
C SER A 18 -9.15 -19.46 3.16
N ASN A 19 -9.27 -19.81 1.88
CA ASN A 19 -8.99 -18.93 0.73
C ASN A 19 -9.88 -17.67 0.69
N LYS A 20 -11.13 -17.75 1.18
CA LYS A 20 -12.06 -16.60 1.21
C LYS A 20 -11.56 -15.47 2.12
N LYS A 21 -10.95 -15.80 3.26
CA LYS A 21 -10.47 -14.80 4.23
C LYS A 21 -9.33 -13.97 3.64
N THR A 22 -8.43 -14.64 2.91
CA THR A 22 -7.29 -14.00 2.23
C THR A 22 -7.74 -13.01 1.15
N ASN A 23 -8.79 -13.33 0.38
CA ASN A 23 -9.29 -12.43 -0.67
C ASN A 23 -9.90 -11.14 -0.11
N ILE A 24 -10.64 -11.24 1.00
CA ILE A 24 -11.23 -10.06 1.65
C ILE A 24 -10.12 -9.16 2.23
N GLU A 25 -9.12 -9.77 2.88
CA GLU A 25 -7.95 -9.03 3.36
C GLU A 25 -7.22 -8.33 2.22
N PHE A 26 -7.06 -9.01 1.09
CA PHE A 26 -6.44 -8.44 -0.10
C PHE A 26 -7.20 -7.22 -0.64
N ILE A 27 -8.51 -7.34 -0.84
CA ILE A 27 -9.34 -6.22 -1.32
C ILE A 27 -9.29 -5.06 -0.33
N LEU A 28 -9.40 -5.35 0.97
CA LEU A 28 -9.30 -4.33 2.01
C LEU A 28 -7.95 -3.60 1.97
N GLY A 29 -6.86 -4.35 1.82
CA GLY A 29 -5.52 -3.78 1.66
C GLY A 29 -5.39 -2.91 0.41
N LEU A 30 -5.97 -3.36 -0.72
CA LEU A 30 -5.98 -2.60 -1.96
C LEU A 30 -6.73 -1.27 -1.80
N THR A 31 -7.94 -1.30 -1.21
CA THR A 31 -8.74 -0.10 -0.97
C THR A 31 -8.02 0.86 -0.01
N LEU A 32 -7.45 0.35 1.08
CA LEU A 32 -6.69 1.18 2.03
C LEU A 32 -5.47 1.83 1.36
N GLY A 33 -4.75 1.10 0.52
CA GLY A 33 -3.57 1.61 -0.16
C GLY A 33 -3.85 2.62 -1.28
N LEU A 34 -5.07 2.61 -1.84
CA LEU A 34 -5.54 3.63 -2.78
C LEU A 34 -6.13 4.86 -2.08
N LEU A 35 -6.64 4.70 -0.85
CA LEU A 35 -7.17 5.82 -0.06
C LEU A 35 -6.07 6.66 0.60
N THR A 36 -4.88 6.10 0.83
CA THR A 36 -3.74 6.82 1.43
C THR A 36 -3.31 8.08 0.66
N PRO A 37 -3.19 8.08 -0.69
CA PRO A 37 -3.00 9.31 -1.46
C PRO A 37 -4.10 10.35 -1.27
N VAL A 38 -5.37 9.93 -1.28
CA VAL A 38 -6.53 10.83 -1.07
C VAL A 38 -6.47 11.47 0.30
N PHE A 39 -6.11 10.68 1.32
CA PHE A 39 -5.93 11.16 2.68
C PHE A 39 -4.73 12.12 2.81
N ALA A 40 -3.62 11.84 2.12
CA ALA A 40 -2.47 12.74 2.07
C ALA A 40 -2.83 14.11 1.46
N ILE A 41 -3.67 14.14 0.43
CA ILE A 41 -4.20 15.38 -0.16
C ILE A 41 -5.09 16.12 0.85
N ALA A 42 -5.99 15.42 1.54
CA ALA A 42 -6.87 16.03 2.54
C ALA A 42 -6.06 16.69 3.67
N ILE A 43 -5.04 16.00 4.20
CA ILE A 43 -4.13 16.57 5.20
C ILE A 43 -3.43 17.82 4.64
N LEU A 44 -2.95 17.77 3.40
CA LEU A 44 -2.25 18.90 2.81
C LEU A 44 -3.16 20.13 2.70
N LEU A 45 -4.40 19.96 2.25
CA LEU A 45 -5.37 21.06 2.14
C LEU A 45 -5.72 21.68 3.50
N GLU A 46 -5.85 20.85 4.53
CA GLU A 46 -6.07 21.29 5.92
C GLU A 46 -4.88 22.14 6.43
N TYR A 47 -3.64 21.69 6.18
CA TYR A 47 -2.43 22.36 6.66
C TYR A 47 -2.02 23.58 5.82
N TYR A 48 -2.41 23.61 4.55
CA TYR A 48 -2.09 24.69 3.62
C TYR A 48 -3.36 25.34 3.08
N PRO A 49 -4.15 26.04 3.92
CA PRO A 49 -5.42 26.66 3.52
C PRO A 49 -5.26 27.77 2.47
N ARG A 50 -4.03 28.20 2.18
CA ARG A 50 -3.71 29.16 1.12
C ARG A 50 -3.62 28.52 -0.27
N VAL A 51 -3.67 27.20 -0.37
CA VAL A 51 -3.76 26.49 -1.65
C VAL A 51 -5.22 26.50 -2.05
N ASN A 52 -5.64 27.57 -2.69
CA ASN A 52 -6.98 27.65 -3.27
C ASN A 52 -6.99 26.75 -4.51
N PRO A 53 -7.73 25.62 -4.54
CA PRO A 53 -7.70 24.69 -5.66
C PRO A 53 -8.20 25.29 -6.98
N ASN A 54 -8.84 26.47 -6.91
CA ASN A 54 -9.42 27.17 -8.05
C ASN A 54 -8.50 28.24 -8.65
N GLU A 55 -7.35 28.53 -8.03
CA GLU A 55 -6.37 29.48 -8.57
C GLU A 55 -5.12 28.74 -9.09
N PRO A 56 -4.56 29.16 -10.24
CA PRO A 56 -3.32 28.57 -10.73
C PRO A 56 -2.18 28.90 -9.78
N LEU A 57 -1.57 27.86 -9.20
CA LEU A 57 -0.38 28.01 -8.36
C LEU A 57 0.88 28.21 -9.22
N ASP A 58 1.85 28.98 -8.70
CA ASP A 58 3.18 29.06 -9.28
C ASP A 58 3.85 27.68 -9.35
N HIS A 59 4.65 27.46 -10.40
CA HIS A 59 5.32 26.17 -10.65
C HIS A 59 6.14 25.69 -9.43
N PHE A 60 6.85 26.59 -8.75
CA PHE A 60 7.61 26.27 -7.53
C PHE A 60 6.70 25.76 -6.41
N THR A 61 5.53 26.37 -6.22
CA THR A 61 4.59 25.96 -5.18
C THR A 61 3.91 24.64 -5.53
N GLN A 62 3.59 24.40 -6.80
CA GLN A 62 3.05 23.12 -7.29
C GLN A 62 4.02 21.96 -7.01
N VAL A 63 5.28 22.08 -7.44
CA VAL A 63 6.30 21.04 -7.23
C VAL A 63 6.51 20.77 -5.74
N PHE A 64 6.52 21.82 -4.91
CA PHE A 64 6.65 21.70 -3.47
C PHE A 64 5.47 20.93 -2.84
N LEU A 65 4.24 21.24 -3.23
CA LEU A 65 3.03 20.58 -2.72
C LEU A 65 2.94 19.12 -3.19
N TYR A 66 3.12 18.86 -4.49
CA TYR A 66 3.09 17.50 -5.04
C TYR A 66 4.13 16.60 -4.39
N SER A 67 5.35 17.12 -4.19
CA SER A 67 6.41 16.37 -3.51
C SER A 67 6.00 15.98 -2.09
N ARG A 68 5.38 16.89 -1.32
CA ARG A 68 4.87 16.58 0.03
C ARG A 68 3.77 15.54 0.00
N VAL A 69 2.79 15.67 -0.90
CA VAL A 69 1.68 14.70 -1.04
C VAL A 69 2.23 13.31 -1.34
N ILE A 70 3.16 13.19 -2.29
CA ILE A 70 3.75 11.91 -2.67
C ILE A 70 4.50 11.30 -1.46
N ILE A 71 5.30 12.09 -0.76
CA ILE A 71 6.03 11.62 0.43
C ILE A 71 5.05 11.14 1.51
N PHE A 72 4.03 11.94 1.83
CA PHE A 72 3.01 11.54 2.81
C PHE A 72 2.27 10.28 2.39
N ALA A 73 1.85 10.19 1.13
CA ALA A 73 1.18 9.01 0.60
C ALA A 73 2.04 7.75 0.69
N VAL A 74 3.32 7.84 0.33
CA VAL A 74 4.28 6.73 0.43
C VAL A 74 4.53 6.33 1.88
N VAL A 75 4.74 7.29 2.78
CA VAL A 75 4.96 7.04 4.20
C VAL A 75 3.74 6.39 4.84
N LEU A 76 2.53 6.88 4.54
CA LEU A 76 1.29 6.29 5.03
C LEU A 76 1.09 4.88 4.48
N ASN A 77 1.35 4.66 3.19
CA ASN A 77 1.30 3.32 2.59
C ASN A 77 2.26 2.36 3.27
N ALA A 78 3.50 2.79 3.54
CA ALA A 78 4.48 2.01 4.26
C ALA A 78 4.02 1.71 5.70
N ALA A 79 3.47 2.69 6.41
CA ALA A 79 2.97 2.52 7.77
C ALA A 79 1.85 1.47 7.84
N VAL A 80 0.85 1.55 6.95
CA VAL A 80 -0.25 0.58 6.91
C VAL A 80 0.25 -0.79 6.44
N PHE A 81 1.20 -0.85 5.51
CA PHE A 81 1.84 -2.08 5.06
C PHE A 81 2.57 -2.81 6.21
N PHE A 82 3.44 -2.10 6.94
CA PHE A 82 4.16 -2.67 8.08
C PHE A 82 3.22 -3.05 9.23
N ALA A 83 2.16 -2.28 9.46
CA ALA A 83 1.11 -2.67 10.41
C ALA A 83 0.45 -3.99 10.00
N GLY A 84 0.11 -4.15 8.72
CA GLY A 84 -0.42 -5.40 8.16
C GLY A 84 0.49 -6.60 8.41
N LEU A 85 1.81 -6.43 8.20
CA LEU A 85 2.80 -7.46 8.47
C LEU A 85 2.88 -7.80 9.97
N ARG A 86 2.87 -6.80 10.85
CA ARG A 86 2.89 -6.99 12.31
C ARG A 86 1.70 -7.81 12.81
N PHE A 87 0.54 -7.69 12.18
CA PHE A 87 -0.68 -8.43 12.54
C PHE A 87 -0.84 -9.78 11.80
N ASN A 88 0.18 -10.27 11.10
CA ASN A 88 0.13 -11.49 10.28
C ASN A 88 -1.00 -11.48 9.23
N ARG A 89 -1.36 -10.29 8.72
CA ARG A 89 -2.35 -10.07 7.66
C ARG A 89 -1.64 -9.98 6.32
N GLU A 90 -1.14 -11.12 5.85
CA GLU A 90 -0.39 -11.22 4.59
C GLU A 90 -1.21 -10.76 3.38
N GLY A 91 -2.51 -11.10 3.35
CA GLY A 91 -3.42 -10.68 2.27
C GLY A 91 -3.54 -9.16 2.19
N LEU A 92 -3.74 -8.51 3.33
CA LEU A 92 -3.83 -7.05 3.46
C LEU A 92 -2.54 -6.37 3.01
N SER A 93 -1.40 -6.85 3.50
CA SER A 93 -0.08 -6.29 3.18
C SER A 93 0.20 -6.39 1.67
N ARG A 94 -0.16 -7.51 1.03
CA ARG A 94 -0.07 -7.67 -0.42
C ARG A 94 -0.97 -6.70 -1.17
N GLY A 95 -2.21 -6.52 -0.72
CA GLY A 95 -3.15 -5.55 -1.31
C GLY A 95 -2.59 -4.13 -1.28
N ILE A 96 -2.06 -3.70 -0.13
CA ILE A 96 -1.46 -2.36 0.04
C ILE A 96 -0.26 -2.17 -0.88
N LEU A 97 0.62 -3.16 -0.96
CA LEU A 97 1.80 -3.09 -1.83
C LEU A 97 1.42 -2.91 -3.30
N ILE A 98 0.43 -3.68 -3.77
CA ILE A 98 -0.06 -3.59 -5.15
C ILE A 98 -0.71 -2.23 -5.41
N ALA A 99 -1.53 -1.73 -4.48
CA ALA A 99 -2.11 -0.39 -4.59
C ALA A 99 -1.02 0.69 -4.68
N CYS A 100 0.03 0.60 -3.87
CA CYS A 100 1.16 1.52 -3.90
C CYS A 100 1.86 1.50 -5.28
N ILE A 101 2.13 0.32 -5.84
CA ILE A 101 2.72 0.18 -7.18
C ILE A 101 1.81 0.81 -8.25
N ILE A 102 0.50 0.56 -8.20
CA ILE A 102 -0.47 1.15 -9.12
C ILE A 102 -0.45 2.68 -9.02
N CYS A 103 -0.42 3.24 -7.82
CA CYS A 103 -0.32 4.70 -7.63
C CYS A 103 0.96 5.28 -8.22
N VAL A 104 2.11 4.66 -7.98
CA VAL A 104 3.39 5.11 -8.54
C VAL A 104 3.38 5.03 -10.07
N LEU A 105 2.85 3.94 -10.63
CA LEU A 105 2.70 3.80 -12.09
C LEU A 105 1.75 4.84 -12.67
N ALA A 106 0.64 5.15 -11.99
CA ALA A 106 -0.30 6.17 -12.43
C ALA A 106 0.34 7.57 -12.43
N VAL A 107 1.07 7.92 -11.36
CA VAL A 107 1.80 9.19 -11.28
C VAL A 107 2.89 9.27 -12.36
N ALA A 108 3.65 8.20 -12.56
CA ALA A 108 4.66 8.14 -13.61
C ALA A 108 4.03 8.29 -15.00
N TYR A 109 2.93 7.58 -15.27
CA TYR A 109 2.21 7.68 -16.54
C TYR A 109 1.72 9.10 -16.81
N LEU A 110 1.08 9.75 -15.83
CA LEU A 110 0.63 11.13 -15.97
C LEU A 110 1.80 12.09 -16.25
N LYS A 111 2.92 11.92 -15.54
CA LYS A 111 4.10 12.75 -15.73
C LYS A 111 4.79 12.58 -17.10
N PHE A 112 4.69 11.39 -17.72
CA PHE A 112 5.34 11.13 -19.01
C PHE A 112 4.44 11.41 -20.23
N PHE A 113 3.12 11.33 -20.07
CA PHE A 113 2.18 11.49 -21.18
C PHE A 113 1.44 12.83 -21.18
N TYR A 114 1.38 13.52 -20.04
CA TYR A 114 0.61 14.76 -19.88
C TYR A 114 1.48 16.01 -19.63
N GLU A 115 2.74 15.80 -19.26
CA GLU A 115 3.82 16.81 -19.14
C GLU A 115 4.85 16.57 -20.26
#